data_AF-A0A3S2AIZ3-F1
#
_entry.id   AF-A0A3S2AIZ3-F1
#
_cell.length_a   1.000
_cell.length_b   1.000
_cell.length_c   1.000
_cell.angle_alpha   90.00
_cell.angle_beta   90.00
_cell.angle_gamma   90.00
#
_symmetry.space_group_name_H-M   'P 1'
#
loop_
_entity.id
_entity.type
_entity.pdbx_description
1 polymer ?
#
loop_
_entity_poly.entity_id
_entity_poly.type
_entity_poly.pdbx_seq_one_letter_code
_entity_poly.pdbx_strand_id
1 'polypeptide(L)'
;IPAGEPVRLLLTSTDVIHSFWIPSLAGKLDLIPGHMNVLDIKADKPGVYRGQCAEFCGAQHANMGTFIIAEPRSKFDAWLNDQLEPAGAPASGEAKVGADLFLKRPCVMCHRIGGTPAGGTVAPDLTHIASRQTLAAGTLTMSRGNLAAWIADPQGIKPGSHMPVVELSGDELNAVVAYLEGLK
;
A
#
# COMPACT_ATOMS: atom_id res chain seq x y z
N ILE A 1 10.86 8.93 -3.69
CA ILE A 1 12.23 9.01 -4.23
C ILE A 1 12.76 10.44 -4.10
N PRO A 2 14.08 10.66 -3.95
CA PRO A 2 14.65 12.00 -4.00
C PRO A 2 14.63 12.54 -5.44
N ALA A 3 14.05 13.71 -5.64
CA ALA A 3 14.01 14.38 -6.94
C ALA A 3 15.41 14.84 -7.37
N GLY A 4 15.70 14.76 -8.66
CA GLY A 4 17.00 15.11 -9.24
C GLY A 4 18.06 14.02 -9.14
N GLU A 5 17.75 12.88 -8.51
CA GLU A 5 18.69 11.77 -8.30
C GLU A 5 18.24 10.49 -9.04
N PRO A 6 19.16 9.73 -9.65
CA PRO A 6 18.83 8.45 -10.26
C PRO A 6 18.50 7.41 -9.17
N VAL A 7 17.43 6.66 -9.38
CA VAL A 7 16.99 5.56 -8.52
C VAL A 7 16.92 4.28 -9.33
N ARG A 8 17.59 3.24 -8.84
CA ARG A 8 17.56 1.90 -9.42
C ARG A 8 16.43 1.08 -8.81
N LEU A 9 15.47 0.67 -9.64
CA LEU A 9 14.42 -0.27 -9.27
C LEU A 9 14.86 -1.70 -9.64
N LEU A 10 14.71 -2.62 -8.69
CA LEU A 10 14.83 -4.05 -8.92
C LEU A 10 13.42 -4.65 -8.96
N LEU A 11 13.05 -5.21 -10.10
CA LEU A 11 11.68 -5.54 -10.45
C LEU A 11 11.53 -7.06 -10.69
N THR A 12 10.60 -7.69 -9.96
CA THR A 12 10.20 -9.09 -10.13
C THR A 12 8.72 -9.22 -9.75
N SER A 13 8.10 -10.34 -10.13
CA SER A 13 6.76 -10.71 -9.69
C SER A 13 6.79 -11.94 -8.77
N THR A 14 5.76 -12.08 -7.93
CA THR A 14 5.53 -13.23 -7.06
C THR A 14 4.43 -14.16 -7.59
N ASP A 15 3.71 -13.77 -8.66
CA ASP A 15 2.58 -14.53 -9.21
C ASP A 15 2.64 -14.66 -10.74
N VAL A 16 2.06 -13.73 -11.49
CA VAL A 16 2.00 -13.69 -12.95
C VAL A 16 2.87 -12.55 -13.48
N ILE A 17 2.99 -12.40 -14.80
CA ILE A 17 3.71 -11.26 -15.36
C ILE A 17 2.91 -9.97 -15.11
N HIS A 18 3.60 -8.94 -14.67
CA HIS A 18 3.11 -7.56 -14.63
C HIS A 18 4.05 -6.67 -15.43
N SER A 19 3.72 -5.38 -15.60
CA SER A 19 4.66 -4.42 -16.17
C SER A 19 4.59 -3.10 -15.43
N PHE A 20 5.73 -2.68 -14.89
CA PHE A 20 5.84 -1.42 -14.16
C PHE A 20 6.02 -0.28 -15.16
N TRP A 21 5.07 0.65 -15.15
CA TRP A 21 5.09 1.78 -16.07
C TRP A 21 4.70 3.08 -15.40
N ILE A 22 5.63 4.03 -15.36
CA ILE A 22 5.38 5.44 -15.03
C ILE A 22 5.65 6.26 -16.30
N PRO A 23 4.64 6.53 -17.15
CA PRO A 23 4.86 7.07 -18.50
C PRO A 23 5.66 8.38 -18.55
N SER A 24 5.53 9.21 -17.52
CA SER A 24 6.20 10.50 -17.40
C SER A 24 7.64 10.44 -16.87
N LEU A 25 8.12 9.25 -16.48
CA LEU A 25 9.49 9.05 -15.97
C LEU A 25 10.33 8.11 -16.86
N ALA A 26 9.75 7.00 -17.31
CA ALA A 26 10.48 5.99 -18.07
C ALA A 26 9.54 5.12 -18.93
N GLY A 27 10.13 4.36 -19.85
CA GLY A 27 9.43 3.25 -20.52
C GLY A 27 8.95 2.19 -19.53
N LYS A 28 8.06 1.31 -19.98
CA LYS A 28 7.60 0.17 -19.18
C LYS A 28 8.69 -0.91 -19.09
N LEU A 29 8.76 -1.61 -17.96
CA LEU A 29 9.58 -2.81 -17.82
C LEU A 29 8.82 -3.91 -17.09
N ASP A 30 8.89 -5.11 -17.63
CA ASP A 30 8.07 -6.24 -17.15
C ASP A 30 8.64 -6.81 -15.84
N LEU A 31 7.74 -7.22 -14.95
CA LEU A 31 8.01 -7.95 -13.71
C LEU A 31 7.69 -9.41 -14.00
N ILE A 32 8.73 -10.23 -14.17
CA ILE A 32 8.59 -11.63 -14.59
C ILE A 32 8.90 -12.53 -13.39
N PRO A 33 8.02 -13.46 -13.00
CA PRO A 33 8.32 -14.39 -11.92
C PRO A 33 9.62 -15.14 -12.13
N GLY A 34 10.49 -15.16 -11.12
CA GLY A 34 11.80 -15.84 -11.19
C GLY A 34 12.91 -15.05 -11.91
N HIS A 35 12.64 -13.84 -12.41
CA HIS A 35 13.62 -12.99 -13.08
C HIS A 35 13.67 -11.59 -12.47
N MET A 36 14.87 -11.15 -12.13
CA MET A 36 15.12 -9.80 -11.65
C MET A 36 15.47 -8.87 -12.82
N ASN A 37 14.54 -7.99 -13.16
CA ASN A 37 14.78 -6.89 -14.09
C ASN A 37 15.25 -5.63 -13.35
N VAL A 38 16.00 -4.78 -14.04
CA VAL A 38 16.55 -3.53 -13.49
C VAL A 38 16.08 -2.36 -14.33
N LEU A 39 15.48 -1.36 -13.68
CA LEU A 39 15.06 -0.11 -14.31
C LEU A 39 15.62 1.07 -13.52
N ASP A 40 16.46 1.88 -14.17
CA ASP A 40 16.90 3.14 -13.60
C ASP A 40 15.92 4.25 -13.99
N ILE A 41 15.41 4.99 -13.01
CA ILE A 41 14.49 6.11 -13.19
C ILE A 41 15.05 7.37 -12.54
N LYS A 42 14.60 8.54 -12.99
CA LYS A 42 14.90 9.83 -12.35
C LYS A 42 13.73 10.77 -12.54
N ALA A 43 13.23 11.34 -11.45
CA ALA A 43 12.27 12.44 -11.50
C ALA A 43 13.03 13.75 -11.34
N ASP A 44 13.09 14.58 -12.38
CA ASP A 44 13.86 15.85 -12.33
C ASP A 44 13.23 16.91 -11.40
N LYS A 45 11.93 16.81 -11.15
CA LYS A 45 11.18 17.76 -10.32
C LYS A 45 10.42 17.02 -9.21
N PRO A 46 10.20 17.64 -8.05
CA PRO A 46 9.25 17.14 -7.08
C PRO A 46 7.85 17.03 -7.67
N GLY A 47 7.11 15.99 -7.30
CA GLY A 47 5.76 15.75 -7.79
C GLY A 47 5.27 14.33 -7.57
N VAL A 48 4.00 14.12 -7.91
CA VAL A 48 3.34 12.81 -7.89
C VAL A 48 3.22 12.31 -9.32
N TYR A 49 3.79 11.13 -9.59
CA TYR A 49 3.86 10.52 -10.91
C TYR A 49 3.00 9.25 -10.92
N ARG A 50 1.91 9.28 -11.70
CA ARG A 50 0.97 8.15 -11.80
C ARG A 50 1.59 6.99 -12.59
N GLY A 51 1.43 5.78 -12.07
CA GLY A 51 1.89 4.54 -12.68
C GLY A 51 0.80 3.52 -12.91
N GLN A 52 0.91 2.68 -13.93
CA GLN A 52 -0.10 1.66 -14.22
C GLN A 52 0.58 0.33 -14.53
N CYS A 53 -0.05 -0.78 -14.13
CA CYS A 53 0.33 -2.09 -14.66
C CYS A 53 0.07 -2.11 -16.17
N ALA A 54 1.12 -2.38 -16.96
CA ALA A 54 1.06 -2.35 -18.43
C ALA A 54 1.13 -3.74 -19.08
N GLU A 55 0.87 -4.81 -18.32
CA GLU A 55 0.74 -6.19 -18.80
C GLU A 55 -0.51 -6.83 -18.17
N PHE A 56 -1.32 -7.52 -18.97
CA PHE A 56 -2.58 -8.07 -18.49
C PHE A 56 -2.33 -9.13 -17.42
N CYS A 57 -2.73 -8.82 -16.18
CA CYS A 57 -2.43 -9.65 -15.00
C CYS A 57 -3.67 -10.24 -14.31
N GLY A 58 -4.83 -10.19 -14.97
CA GLY A 58 -6.09 -10.73 -14.48
C GLY A 58 -7.21 -9.70 -14.35
N ALA A 59 -8.28 -10.07 -13.66
CA ALA A 59 -9.54 -9.29 -13.61
C ALA A 59 -9.35 -7.84 -13.12
N GLN A 60 -8.41 -7.62 -12.21
CA GLN A 60 -8.13 -6.30 -11.63
C GLN A 60 -6.96 -5.57 -12.30
N HIS A 61 -6.53 -5.99 -13.50
CA HIS A 61 -5.44 -5.38 -14.25
C HIS A 61 -5.60 -3.85 -14.41
N ALA A 62 -6.77 -3.40 -14.86
CA ALA A 62 -7.05 -1.97 -15.05
C ALA A 62 -6.99 -1.17 -13.73
N ASN A 63 -7.21 -1.82 -12.60
CA ASN A 63 -7.18 -1.22 -11.27
C ASN A 63 -5.86 -1.46 -10.54
N MET A 64 -4.81 -1.96 -11.21
CA MET A 64 -3.49 -2.15 -10.62
C MET A 64 -2.63 -0.90 -10.83
N GLY A 65 -2.95 0.13 -10.04
CA GLY A 65 -2.26 1.41 -10.06
C GLY A 65 -1.16 1.52 -9.02
N THR A 66 -0.16 2.35 -9.33
CA THR A 66 0.83 2.82 -8.35
C THR A 66 1.15 4.30 -8.56
N PHE A 67 1.97 4.86 -7.68
CA PHE A 67 2.49 6.22 -7.77
C PHE A 67 3.96 6.23 -7.38
N ILE A 68 4.74 7.08 -8.04
CA ILE A 68 6.03 7.53 -7.53
C ILE A 68 5.85 8.94 -6.99
N ILE A 69 6.18 9.14 -5.72
CA ILE A 69 6.25 10.45 -5.11
C ILE A 69 7.72 10.88 -5.10
N ALA A 70 8.03 11.92 -5.85
CA ALA A 70 9.35 12.54 -5.86
C ALA A 70 9.34 13.78 -4.96
N GLU A 71 10.28 13.85 -4.04
CA GLU A 71 10.39 14.94 -3.06
C GLU A 71 11.80 15.53 -3.09
N PRO A 72 12.00 16.81 -2.69
CA PRO A 72 13.34 17.33 -2.42
C PRO A 72 14.07 16.42 -1.42
N ARG A 73 15.40 16.29 -1.58
CA ARG A 73 16.23 15.37 -0.78
C ARG A 73 15.94 15.42 0.72
N SER A 74 15.92 16.62 1.32
CA SER A 74 15.66 16.79 2.75
C SER A 74 14.29 16.27 3.20
N LYS A 75 13.25 16.43 2.36
CA LYS A 75 11.91 15.89 2.64
C LYS A 75 11.87 14.37 2.44
N PHE A 76 12.55 13.85 1.44
CA PHE A 76 12.68 12.41 1.24
C PHE A 76 13.39 11.74 2.42
N ASP A 77 14.48 12.32 2.91
CA ASP A 77 15.22 11.80 4.07
C ASP A 77 14.37 11.86 5.35
N ALA A 78 13.63 12.95 5.57
CA ALA A 78 12.70 13.06 6.70
C ALA A 78 11.59 12.00 6.63
N TRP A 79 10.99 11.82 5.44
CA TRP A 79 9.99 10.77 5.20
C TRP A 79 10.59 9.37 5.40
N LEU A 80 11.80 9.11 4.89
CA LEU A 80 12.43 7.80 5.03
C LEU A 80 12.68 7.46 6.49
N ASN A 81 13.18 8.41 7.29
CA ASN A 81 13.40 8.20 8.72
C ASN A 81 12.09 7.89 9.46
N ASP A 82 11.02 8.62 9.15
CA ASP A 82 9.68 8.36 9.69
C ASP A 82 9.16 6.96 9.32
N GLN A 83 9.34 6.53 8.07
CA GLN A 83 8.92 5.20 7.60
C GLN A 83 9.77 4.03 8.11
N LEU A 84 10.89 4.30 8.78
CA LEU A 84 11.70 3.28 9.45
C LEU A 84 11.23 3.01 10.89
N GLU A 85 10.42 3.90 11.45
CA GLU A 85 9.87 3.73 12.80
C GLU A 85 8.77 2.66 12.82
N PRO A 86 8.58 1.94 13.94
CA PRO A 86 7.44 1.06 14.10
C PRO A 86 6.13 1.85 14.18
N ALA A 87 5.00 1.15 14.03
CA ALA A 87 3.69 1.75 14.23
C ALA A 87 3.55 2.33 15.64
N GLY A 88 3.00 3.54 15.71
CA GLY A 88 2.68 4.20 16.98
C GLY A 88 1.65 3.42 17.81
N ALA A 89 1.67 3.63 19.13
CA ALA A 89 0.68 3.03 20.02
C ALA A 89 -0.74 3.57 19.71
N PRO A 90 -1.80 2.75 19.88
CA PRO A 90 -3.16 3.20 19.59
C PRO A 90 -3.57 4.42 20.43
N ALA A 91 -4.02 5.48 19.75
CA ALA A 91 -4.23 6.81 20.33
C ALA A 91 -5.51 6.97 21.19
N SER A 92 -6.44 6.01 21.13
CA SER A 92 -7.74 6.07 21.83
C SER A 92 -8.17 4.70 22.35
N GLY A 93 -9.19 4.65 23.21
CA GLY A 93 -9.79 3.40 23.66
C GLY A 93 -10.36 2.57 22.50
N GLU A 94 -11.02 3.24 21.55
CA GLU A 94 -11.54 2.62 20.32
C GLU A 94 -10.40 2.04 19.45
N ALA A 95 -9.30 2.80 19.27
CA ALA A 95 -8.14 2.32 18.52
C ALA A 95 -7.46 1.13 19.21
N LYS A 96 -7.47 1.06 20.55
CA LYS A 96 -6.97 -0.12 21.29
C LYS A 96 -7.82 -1.36 21.00
N VAL A 97 -9.15 -1.22 20.99
CA VAL A 97 -10.06 -2.30 20.57
C VAL A 97 -9.79 -2.70 19.12
N GLY A 98 -9.56 -1.74 18.23
CA GLY A 98 -9.20 -1.99 16.83
C GLY A 98 -7.90 -2.76 16.65
N ALA A 99 -6.86 -2.40 17.40
CA ALA A 99 -5.57 -3.11 17.39
C ALA A 99 -5.73 -4.57 17.86
N ASP A 100 -6.51 -4.77 18.91
CA ASP A 100 -6.85 -6.10 19.44
C ASP A 100 -7.61 -6.95 18.41
N LEU A 101 -8.62 -6.37 17.76
CA LEU A 101 -9.39 -7.03 16.70
C LEU A 101 -8.50 -7.37 15.51
N PHE A 102 -7.61 -6.47 15.10
CA PHE A 102 -6.67 -6.71 14.01
C PHE A 102 -5.84 -7.96 14.24
N LEU A 103 -5.35 -8.17 15.47
CA LEU A 103 -4.56 -9.34 15.87
C LEU A 103 -5.39 -10.62 16.05
N LYS A 104 -6.70 -10.51 16.32
CA LYS A 104 -7.62 -11.63 16.57
C LYS A 104 -8.44 -12.02 15.33
N ARG A 105 -8.31 -11.29 14.23
CA ARG A 105 -9.03 -11.51 12.96
C ARG A 105 -8.03 -11.87 11.85
N PRO A 106 -8.48 -12.42 10.71
CA PRO A 106 -7.60 -12.84 9.61
C PRO A 106 -6.64 -11.76 9.07
N CYS A 107 -6.86 -10.48 9.38
CA CYS A 107 -6.00 -9.35 9.00
C CYS A 107 -4.51 -9.63 9.31
N VAL A 108 -4.22 -10.11 10.53
CA VAL A 108 -2.86 -10.39 11.03
C VAL A 108 -2.10 -11.42 10.21
N MET A 109 -2.81 -12.34 9.55
CA MET A 109 -2.21 -13.44 8.79
C MET A 109 -1.65 -12.96 7.46
N CYS A 110 -2.25 -11.91 6.87
CA CYS A 110 -1.88 -11.41 5.55
C CYS A 110 -1.07 -10.13 5.63
N HIS A 111 -1.40 -9.23 6.56
CA HIS A 111 -0.80 -7.90 6.67
C HIS A 111 0.21 -7.84 7.82
N ARG A 112 1.31 -7.11 7.58
CA ARG A 112 2.23 -6.72 8.65
C ARG A 112 1.92 -5.34 9.20
N ILE A 113 2.23 -5.14 10.48
CA ILE A 113 2.33 -3.83 11.14
C ILE A 113 3.58 -3.87 12.02
N GLY A 114 4.61 -3.12 11.63
CA GLY A 114 5.89 -3.05 12.33
C GLY A 114 5.72 -2.62 13.79
N GLY A 115 6.47 -3.26 14.70
CA GLY A 115 6.33 -3.04 16.13
C GLY A 115 5.20 -3.82 16.81
N THR A 116 4.47 -4.66 16.06
CA THR A 116 3.41 -5.54 16.60
C THR A 116 3.67 -7.01 16.25
N PRO A 117 2.93 -7.97 16.82
CA PRO A 117 2.97 -9.37 16.39
C PRO A 117 2.47 -9.63 14.97
N ALA A 118 1.88 -8.64 14.28
CA ALA A 118 1.40 -8.79 12.91
C ALA A 118 2.58 -8.81 11.91
N GLY A 119 2.90 -10.00 11.41
CA GLY A 119 4.03 -10.25 10.50
C GLY A 119 3.66 -10.76 9.12
N GLY A 120 2.38 -10.68 8.70
CA GLY A 120 1.94 -11.21 7.41
C GLY A 120 2.65 -10.56 6.21
N THR A 121 3.05 -11.36 5.23
CA THR A 121 3.81 -10.90 4.05
C THR A 121 3.06 -11.10 2.72
N VAL A 122 1.84 -11.61 2.77
CA VAL A 122 1.03 -11.89 1.58
C VAL A 122 0.35 -10.63 1.05
N ALA A 123 -0.03 -9.72 1.95
CA ALA A 123 -0.70 -8.47 1.62
C ALA A 123 0.18 -7.26 1.95
N PRO A 124 -0.16 -6.05 1.45
CA PRO A 124 0.65 -4.86 1.67
C PRO A 124 0.85 -4.56 3.16
N ASP A 125 2.04 -4.09 3.49
CA ASP A 125 2.35 -3.53 4.82
C ASP A 125 1.36 -2.43 5.20
N LEU A 126 0.90 -2.40 6.46
CA LEU A 126 -0.03 -1.39 6.98
C LEU A 126 0.58 -0.46 8.04
N THR A 127 1.87 -0.59 8.35
CA THR A 127 2.58 0.16 9.43
C THR A 127 2.32 1.66 9.39
N HIS A 128 2.29 2.23 8.18
CA HIS A 128 2.06 3.65 7.94
C HIS A 128 0.91 3.87 6.92
N ILE A 129 -0.14 3.02 6.98
CA ILE A 129 -1.22 3.05 5.98
C ILE A 129 -1.86 4.44 5.88
N ALA A 130 -2.05 5.17 6.99
CA ALA A 130 -2.69 6.48 7.03
C ALA A 130 -1.85 7.61 6.42
N SER A 131 -0.56 7.37 6.15
CA SER A 131 0.31 8.30 5.41
C SER A 131 0.17 8.15 3.88
N ARG A 132 -0.61 7.19 3.39
CA ARG A 132 -0.85 6.97 1.95
C ARG A 132 -1.87 7.96 1.38
N GLN A 133 -1.69 8.31 0.11
CA GLN A 133 -2.66 9.12 -0.64
C GLN A 133 -3.87 8.30 -1.13
N THR A 134 -3.67 7.00 -1.33
CA THR A 134 -4.67 6.11 -1.93
C THR A 134 -4.71 4.75 -1.26
N LEU A 135 -5.83 4.05 -1.48
CA LEU A 135 -6.11 2.69 -1.05
C LEU A 135 -6.34 1.79 -2.27
N ALA A 136 -6.32 0.48 -2.05
CA ALA A 136 -6.70 -0.53 -3.05
C ALA A 136 -5.94 -0.38 -4.39
N ALA A 137 -4.63 -0.14 -4.33
CA ALA A 137 -3.76 0.10 -5.50
C ALA A 137 -4.22 1.29 -6.38
N GLY A 138 -4.55 2.41 -5.74
CA GLY A 138 -4.90 3.66 -6.42
C GLY A 138 -6.36 3.78 -6.82
N THR A 139 -7.21 2.78 -6.54
CA THR A 139 -8.64 2.80 -6.89
C THR A 139 -9.44 3.79 -6.04
N LEU A 140 -9.06 3.97 -4.76
CA LEU A 140 -9.75 4.87 -3.84
C LEU A 140 -8.78 5.89 -3.25
N THR A 141 -9.25 7.09 -2.95
CA THR A 141 -8.50 8.05 -2.14
C THR A 141 -8.46 7.62 -0.68
N MET A 142 -7.38 7.94 0.04
CA MET A 142 -7.30 7.63 1.46
C MET A 142 -8.24 8.52 2.27
N SER A 143 -9.21 7.91 2.94
CA SER A 143 -10.14 8.55 3.88
C SER A 143 -10.76 7.48 4.79
N ARG A 144 -11.31 7.89 5.94
CA ARG A 144 -12.04 6.99 6.85
C ARG A 144 -13.08 6.15 6.13
N GLY A 145 -13.93 6.81 5.34
CA GLY A 145 -15.04 6.19 4.64
C GLY A 145 -14.58 5.17 3.60
N ASN A 146 -13.56 5.52 2.81
CA ASN A 146 -13.01 4.60 1.81
C ASN A 146 -12.26 3.43 2.47
N LEU A 147 -11.58 3.66 3.59
CA LEU A 147 -10.93 2.60 4.35
C LEU A 147 -11.96 1.62 4.92
N ALA A 148 -13.03 2.14 5.54
CA ALA A 148 -14.14 1.33 6.04
C ALA A 148 -14.82 0.53 4.91
N ALA A 149 -15.12 1.19 3.78
CA ALA A 149 -15.73 0.55 2.62
C ALA A 149 -14.84 -0.57 2.05
N TRP A 150 -13.54 -0.33 1.94
CA TRP A 150 -12.57 -1.33 1.46
C TRP A 150 -12.50 -2.56 2.37
N ILE A 151 -12.50 -2.37 3.69
CA ILE A 151 -12.46 -3.48 4.65
C ILE A 151 -13.78 -4.25 4.64
N ALA A 152 -14.92 -3.55 4.54
CA ALA A 152 -16.24 -4.16 4.57
C ALA A 152 -16.58 -4.97 3.31
N ASP A 153 -16.21 -4.47 2.12
CA ASP A 153 -16.53 -5.11 0.85
C ASP A 153 -15.43 -4.92 -0.22
N PRO A 154 -14.28 -5.62 -0.07
CA PRO A 154 -13.20 -5.55 -1.06
C PRO A 154 -13.62 -6.10 -2.43
N GLN A 155 -14.60 -7.01 -2.49
CA GLN A 155 -15.08 -7.59 -3.75
C GLN A 155 -16.00 -6.64 -4.51
N GLY A 156 -16.84 -5.86 -3.83
CA GLY A 156 -17.65 -4.82 -4.48
C GLY A 156 -16.81 -3.67 -5.05
N ILE A 157 -15.64 -3.39 -4.47
CA ILE A 157 -14.73 -2.34 -4.94
C ILE A 157 -13.78 -2.87 -6.01
N LYS A 158 -13.16 -4.05 -5.78
CA LYS A 158 -12.25 -4.71 -6.72
C LYS A 158 -12.61 -6.19 -6.85
N PRO A 159 -13.58 -6.55 -7.72
CA PRO A 159 -13.98 -7.93 -7.95
C PRO A 159 -12.81 -8.84 -8.34
N GLY A 160 -12.60 -9.93 -7.61
CA GLY A 160 -11.45 -10.82 -7.81
C GLY A 160 -10.16 -10.34 -7.13
N SER A 161 -10.23 -9.32 -6.27
CA SER A 161 -9.12 -9.04 -5.35
C SER A 161 -8.91 -10.21 -4.38
N HIS A 162 -7.68 -10.41 -3.92
CA HIS A 162 -7.35 -11.52 -3.02
C HIS A 162 -7.57 -11.20 -1.54
N MET A 163 -8.01 -9.98 -1.20
CA MET A 163 -8.42 -9.66 0.17
C MET A 163 -9.82 -10.25 0.40
N PRO A 164 -9.97 -11.21 1.33
CA PRO A 164 -11.26 -11.80 1.63
C PRO A 164 -12.14 -10.80 2.39
N VAL A 165 -13.45 -11.03 2.34
CA VAL A 165 -14.38 -10.37 3.27
C VAL A 165 -14.11 -10.92 4.67
N VAL A 166 -13.90 -10.02 5.63
CA VAL A 166 -13.78 -10.38 7.05
C VAL A 166 -15.05 -9.91 7.75
N GLU A 167 -15.79 -10.83 8.34
CA GLU A 167 -17.00 -10.50 9.08
C GLU A 167 -16.68 -9.65 10.31
N LEU A 168 -17.21 -8.43 10.32
CA LEU A 168 -17.11 -7.47 11.41
C LEU A 168 -18.50 -6.85 11.61
N SER A 169 -18.90 -6.68 12.86
CA SER A 169 -20.00 -5.78 13.20
C SER A 169 -19.62 -4.32 12.89
N GLY A 170 -20.62 -3.43 12.85
CA GLY A 170 -20.38 -2.00 12.60
C GLY A 170 -19.41 -1.37 13.61
N ASP A 171 -19.52 -1.73 14.89
CA ASP A 171 -18.63 -1.23 15.94
C ASP A 171 -17.21 -1.79 15.82
N GLU A 172 -17.07 -3.07 15.47
CA GLU A 172 -15.76 -3.68 15.23
C GLU A 172 -15.06 -3.06 14.00
N LEU A 173 -15.81 -2.82 12.92
CA LEU A 173 -15.28 -2.13 11.73
C LEU A 173 -14.80 -0.72 12.09
N ASN A 174 -15.61 0.05 12.82
CA ASN A 174 -15.23 1.39 13.27
C ASN A 174 -13.97 1.37 14.13
N ALA A 175 -13.85 0.41 15.04
CA ALA A 175 -12.67 0.25 15.89
C ALA A 175 -11.41 -0.07 15.07
N VAL A 176 -11.49 -1.03 14.15
CA VAL A 176 -10.37 -1.39 13.25
C VAL A 176 -9.97 -0.19 12.40
N VAL A 177 -10.93 0.55 11.84
CA VAL A 177 -10.65 1.75 11.05
C VAL A 177 -9.98 2.82 11.93
N ALA A 178 -10.47 3.07 13.14
CA ALA A 178 -9.86 4.02 14.07
C ALA A 178 -8.42 3.65 14.43
N TYR A 179 -8.11 2.36 14.54
CA TYR A 179 -6.73 1.90 14.71
C TYR A 179 -5.88 2.21 13.47
N LEU A 180 -6.32 1.77 12.28
CA LEU A 180 -5.56 1.92 11.04
C LEU A 180 -5.36 3.39 10.63
N GLU A 181 -6.30 4.29 10.94
CA GLU A 181 -6.14 5.74 10.70
C GLU A 181 -5.07 6.40 11.60
N GLY A 182 -4.76 5.78 12.73
CA GLY A 182 -3.68 6.22 13.61
C GLY A 182 -2.28 5.81 13.14
N LEU A 183 -2.18 4.94 12.14
CA LEU A 183 -0.92 4.36 11.65
C LEU A 183 -0.31 5.24 10.56
N LYS A 184 0.47 6.24 10.95
CA LYS A 184 1.11 7.21 10.06
C LYS A 184 2.62 7.01 9.99
#